data_AF-A0A9N9WRE3-F1
#
_entry.id   AF-A0A9N9WRE3-F1
#
_cell.length_a   1.000
_cell.length_b   1.000
_cell.length_c   1.000
_cell.angle_alpha   90.00
_cell.angle_beta   90.00
_cell.angle_gamma   90.00
#
_symmetry.space_group_name_H-M   'P 1'
#
loop_
_entity.id
_entity.type
_entity.pdbx_description
1 polymer ?
#
loop_
_entity_poly.entity_id
_entity_poly.type
_entity_poly.pdbx_seq_one_letter_code
_entity_poly.pdbx_strand_id
1 'polypeptide(L)'
;MIPKREPYTTIFKVLTFLGFWNEIPKWQKRIAIVVMFFSSIGYCTIILLSLLQAKDLNDALEGIRVIPILLTIAISINDFILKKSKVRGLLELMEEIEEEHPESKSYFDEAFGFIKKIFAVETIFIVIIYISYFLSPLIIKKLMFPAYIPKIFEDYRATFYVYWIYESFCGFYTAALHLPVHEFRCSLLIVLNSYMKFFRKTLNDLQATMDNYEDSKERLASCVKIHLQMKKFMKMYMEIFSLQLSTLLFLTSFCVCSNTFIIATFGSTAGLNANIFSIFYEIFVFFLILVPCFYANTIQYQSDSFLDDLYMSDWIESGIKYRKLVLFFMENLKKKIVFKVLGFVEIDLLLFVQIIKVVYSMYAVLQSLKD
;
A
#
# COMPACT_ATOMS: atom_id res chain seq x y z
N MET A 1 -12.95 17.85 1.42
CA MET A 1 -14.05 16.93 1.06
C MET A 1 -13.71 15.57 1.65
N ILE A 2 -14.65 14.95 2.37
CA ILE A 2 -14.53 13.56 2.81
C ILE A 2 -15.35 12.74 1.82
N PRO A 3 -14.79 11.68 1.21
CA PRO A 3 -15.55 10.82 0.30
C PRO A 3 -16.75 10.22 1.01
N LYS A 4 -17.87 10.04 0.31
CA LYS A 4 -19.10 9.47 0.90
C LYS A 4 -19.11 7.94 0.97
N ARG A 5 -18.32 7.27 0.12
CA ARG A 5 -18.25 5.81 0.04
C ARG A 5 -17.41 5.23 1.19
N GLU A 6 -17.92 4.20 1.85
CA GLU A 6 -17.10 3.37 2.76
C GLU A 6 -16.21 2.41 1.94
N PRO A 7 -14.95 2.16 2.34
CA PRO A 7 -14.33 2.53 3.62
C PRO A 7 -13.61 3.89 3.62
N TYR A 8 -13.68 4.67 2.54
CA TYR A 8 -12.98 5.96 2.46
C TYR A 8 -13.47 6.96 3.51
N THR A 9 -14.77 6.99 3.78
CA THR A 9 -15.33 7.80 4.87
C THR A 9 -14.61 7.50 6.19
N THR A 10 -14.44 6.21 6.54
CA THR A 10 -13.74 5.79 7.75
C THR A 10 -12.27 6.20 7.73
N ILE A 11 -11.55 5.89 6.65
CA ILE A 11 -10.13 6.25 6.44
C ILE A 11 -9.90 7.75 6.66
N PHE A 12 -10.68 8.58 5.96
CA PHE A 12 -10.49 10.03 6.01
C PHE A 12 -11.00 10.66 7.31
N LYS A 13 -11.96 10.04 8.01
CA LYS A 13 -12.33 10.42 9.38
C LYS A 13 -11.19 10.15 10.36
N VAL A 14 -10.53 8.99 10.29
CA VAL A 14 -9.35 8.67 11.10
C VAL A 14 -8.23 9.66 10.83
N LEU A 15 -7.91 9.93 9.56
CA LEU A 15 -6.90 10.92 9.19
C LEU A 15 -7.26 12.35 9.62
N THR A 16 -8.55 12.70 9.64
CA THR A 16 -9.02 14.01 10.15
C THR A 16 -8.86 14.07 11.67
N PHE A 17 -9.28 13.02 12.39
CA PHE A 17 -9.13 12.93 13.85
C PHE A 17 -7.68 13.05 14.29
N LEU A 18 -6.76 12.41 13.55
CA LEU A 18 -5.32 12.48 13.82
C LEU A 18 -4.68 13.80 13.38
N GLY A 19 -5.41 14.71 12.73
CA GLY A 19 -4.93 16.05 12.40
C GLY A 19 -4.34 16.23 10.99
N PHE A 20 -4.44 15.21 10.12
CA PHE A 20 -3.76 15.18 8.82
C PHE A 20 -4.69 15.45 7.62
N TRP A 21 -6.00 15.28 7.79
CA TRP A 21 -6.98 15.53 6.73
C TRP A 21 -7.91 16.72 7.04
N ASN A 22 -8.35 17.47 6.01
CA ASN A 22 -9.11 18.75 6.10
C ASN A 22 -8.41 19.96 6.75
N GLU A 23 -9.08 21.12 6.70
CA GLU A 23 -8.69 22.37 7.38
C GLU A 23 -9.18 22.33 8.82
N ILE A 24 -8.28 21.89 9.69
CA ILE A 24 -8.50 21.77 11.13
C ILE A 24 -7.97 23.05 11.80
N PRO A 25 -8.53 23.49 12.95
CA PRO A 25 -7.97 24.57 13.76
C PRO A 25 -6.44 24.49 13.88
N LYS A 26 -5.77 25.65 13.76
CA LYS A 26 -4.30 25.74 13.76
C LYS A 26 -3.65 25.06 14.98
N TRP A 27 -4.33 25.05 16.13
CA TRP A 27 -3.84 24.43 17.36
C TRP A 27 -3.81 22.90 17.29
N GLN A 28 -4.86 22.25 16.78
CA GLN A 28 -4.90 20.79 16.59
C GLN A 28 -3.85 20.34 15.58
N LYS A 29 -3.67 21.09 14.49
CA LYS A 29 -2.62 20.81 13.50
C LYS A 29 -1.22 20.91 14.12
N ARG A 30 -0.96 21.91 14.97
CA ARG A 30 0.31 22.02 15.70
C ARG A 30 0.53 20.82 16.63
N ILE A 31 -0.49 20.41 17.37
CA ILE A 31 -0.41 19.21 18.24
C ILE A 31 -0.11 17.96 17.40
N ALA A 32 -0.81 17.73 16.30
CA ALA A 32 -0.59 16.57 15.44
C ALA A 32 0.84 16.53 14.86
N ILE A 33 1.37 17.68 14.43
CA ILE A 33 2.76 17.79 13.95
C ILE A 33 3.75 17.49 15.06
N VAL A 34 3.52 18.02 16.27
CA VAL A 34 4.37 17.76 17.43
C VAL A 34 4.34 16.28 17.82
N VAL A 35 3.16 15.67 17.90
CA VAL A 35 3.02 14.24 18.20
C VAL A 35 3.68 13.38 17.12
N MET A 36 3.54 13.73 15.84
CA MET A 36 4.26 13.06 14.75
C MET A 36 5.76 13.20 14.91
N PHE A 37 6.28 14.40 15.18
CA PHE A 37 7.71 14.63 15.35
C PHE A 37 8.27 13.75 16.49
N PHE A 38 7.60 13.74 17.64
CA PHE A 38 8.05 12.93 18.79
C PHE A 38 7.87 11.42 18.59
N SER A 39 6.81 10.98 17.90
CA SER A 39 6.56 9.54 17.66
C SER A 39 7.40 8.97 16.52
N SER A 40 7.77 9.77 15.51
CA SER A 40 8.59 9.32 14.39
C SER A 40 10.08 9.56 14.67
N ILE A 41 10.50 10.82 14.85
CA ILE A 41 11.91 11.17 15.01
C ILE A 41 12.40 10.76 16.39
N GLY A 42 11.64 11.04 17.45
CA GLY A 42 12.02 10.63 18.81
C GLY A 42 12.23 9.12 18.91
N TYR A 43 11.28 8.33 18.40
CA TYR A 43 11.39 6.88 18.41
C TYR A 43 12.53 6.35 17.53
N CYS A 44 12.72 6.90 16.32
CA CYS A 44 13.87 6.56 15.48
C CYS A 44 15.20 6.89 16.16
N THR A 45 15.30 8.02 16.85
CA THR A 45 16.54 8.42 17.55
C THR A 45 16.87 7.49 18.71
N ILE A 46 15.87 7.04 19.48
CA ILE A 46 16.07 6.10 20.59
C ILE A 46 16.60 4.76 20.08
N ILE A 47 16.08 4.28 18.94
CA ILE A 47 16.53 3.03 18.30
C ILE A 47 17.91 3.21 17.64
N LEU A 48 18.17 4.36 17.02
CA LEU A 48 19.50 4.66 16.47
C LEU A 48 20.57 4.71 17.57
N LEU A 49 20.26 5.30 18.72
CA LEU A 49 21.15 5.33 19.86
C LEU A 49 21.36 3.95 20.48
N SER A 50 20.33 3.10 20.51
CA SER A 50 20.48 1.72 20.97
C SER A 50 21.34 0.90 20.01
N LEU A 51 21.18 1.09 18.70
CA LEU A 51 22.02 0.49 17.67
C LEU A 51 23.49 0.90 17.82
N LEU A 52 23.77 2.18 18.03
CA LEU A 52 25.14 2.69 18.21
C LEU A 52 25.82 2.14 19.48
N GLN A 53 25.03 1.67 20.44
CA GLN A 53 25.53 1.07 21.69
C GLN A 53 25.32 -0.44 21.75
N ALA A 54 24.94 -1.07 20.63
CA ALA A 54 24.77 -2.51 20.57
C ALA A 54 26.08 -3.21 20.93
N LYS A 55 26.02 -4.05 21.96
CA LYS A 55 27.20 -4.80 22.44
C LYS A 55 27.34 -6.12 21.70
N ASP A 56 26.22 -6.70 21.30
CA ASP A 56 26.13 -7.99 20.64
C ASP A 56 25.41 -7.88 19.28
N LEU A 57 25.71 -8.82 18.39
CA LEU A 57 25.09 -8.91 17.07
C LEU A 57 23.56 -8.98 17.14
N ASN A 58 23.00 -9.66 18.15
CA ASN A 58 21.56 -9.77 18.34
C ASN A 58 20.90 -8.41 18.60
N ASP A 59 21.49 -7.59 19.47
CA ASP A 59 20.96 -6.26 19.79
C ASP A 59 21.05 -5.32 18.59
N ALA A 60 22.12 -5.44 17.79
CA ALA A 60 22.26 -4.70 16.54
C ALA A 60 21.18 -5.10 15.52
N LEU A 61 20.92 -6.41 15.36
CA LEU A 61 19.91 -6.93 14.42
C LEU A 61 18.49 -6.52 14.81
N GLU A 62 18.17 -6.53 16.10
CA GLU A 62 16.87 -6.05 16.60
C GLU A 62 16.63 -4.57 16.27
N GLY A 63 17.66 -3.72 16.39
CA GLY A 63 17.59 -2.32 15.96
C GLY A 63 17.45 -2.17 14.43
N ILE A 64 18.24 -2.95 13.67
CA ILE A 64 18.22 -2.97 12.20
C ILE A 64 16.85 -3.41 11.65
N ARG A 65 16.13 -4.31 12.34
CA ARG A 65 14.80 -4.76 11.92
C ARG A 65 13.77 -3.63 11.87
N VAL A 66 13.79 -2.71 12.84
CA VAL A 66 12.70 -1.74 13.06
C VAL A 66 12.89 -0.43 12.29
N ILE A 67 14.14 0.02 12.12
CA ILE A 67 14.45 1.27 11.42
C ILE A 67 13.83 1.34 10.01
N PRO A 68 13.96 0.31 9.13
CA PRO A 68 13.42 0.32 7.78
C PRO A 68 11.90 0.49 7.74
N ILE A 69 11.16 -0.16 8.64
CA ILE A 69 9.70 -0.05 8.66
C ILE A 69 9.26 1.32 9.19
N LEU A 70 9.92 1.86 10.22
CA LEU A 70 9.65 3.21 10.69
C LEU A 70 9.94 4.27 9.62
N LEU A 71 11.05 4.12 8.89
CA LEU A 71 11.37 4.97 7.75
C LEU A 71 10.31 4.88 6.65
N THR A 72 9.85 3.66 6.32
CA THR A 72 8.78 3.45 5.33
C THR A 72 7.49 4.17 5.73
N ILE A 73 7.10 4.03 6.99
CA ILE A 73 5.90 4.66 7.55
C ILE A 73 6.05 6.19 7.52
N ALA A 74 7.17 6.71 8.00
CA ALA A 74 7.44 8.14 8.04
C ALA A 74 7.44 8.76 6.64
N ILE A 75 8.12 8.13 5.67
CA ILE A 75 8.16 8.60 4.29
C ILE A 75 6.76 8.58 3.68
N SER A 76 6.01 7.48 3.87
CA SER A 76 4.66 7.35 3.29
C SER A 76 3.71 8.42 3.81
N ILE A 77 3.71 8.68 5.12
CA ILE A 77 2.84 9.69 5.73
C ILE A 77 3.23 11.10 5.27
N ASN A 78 4.52 11.44 5.31
CA ASN A 78 4.99 12.77 4.89
C ASN A 78 4.70 13.01 3.40
N ASP A 79 4.98 12.03 2.54
CA ASP A 79 4.70 12.12 1.11
C ASP A 79 3.19 12.29 0.83
N PHE A 80 2.34 11.55 1.54
CA PHE A 80 0.88 11.69 1.46
C PHE A 80 0.41 13.11 1.86
N ILE A 81 0.96 13.67 2.93
CA ILE A 81 0.62 15.02 3.41
C ILE A 81 1.07 16.08 2.40
N LEU A 82 2.30 15.96 1.88
CA LEU A 82 2.84 16.90 0.90
C LEU A 82 2.04 16.90 -0.40
N LYS A 83 1.50 15.74 -0.81
CA LYS A 83 0.73 15.58 -2.04
C LYS A 83 -0.79 15.60 -1.84
N LYS A 84 -1.26 16.10 -0.69
CA LYS A 84 -2.70 16.15 -0.34
C LYS A 84 -3.58 16.80 -1.40
N SER A 85 -3.11 17.83 -2.08
CA SER A 85 -3.86 18.47 -3.18
C SER A 85 -4.06 17.53 -4.38
N LYS A 86 -3.02 16.78 -4.76
CA LYS A 86 -3.09 15.76 -5.82
C LYS A 86 -4.01 14.61 -5.42
N VAL A 87 -3.98 14.18 -4.17
CA VAL A 87 -4.91 13.17 -3.64
C VAL A 87 -6.36 13.63 -3.78
N ARG A 88 -6.66 14.90 -3.47
CA ARG A 88 -8.00 15.45 -3.68
C ARG A 88 -8.39 15.44 -5.16
N GLY A 89 -7.50 15.86 -6.06
CA GLY A 89 -7.76 15.80 -7.50
C GLY A 89 -8.02 14.37 -8.02
N LEU A 90 -7.39 13.35 -7.43
CA LEU A 90 -7.65 11.95 -7.78
C LEU A 90 -9.04 11.49 -7.31
N LEU A 91 -9.48 11.92 -6.13
CA LEU A 91 -10.83 11.67 -5.63
C LEU A 91 -11.89 12.37 -6.48
N GLU A 92 -11.65 13.62 -6.86
CA GLU A 92 -12.53 14.38 -7.76
C GLU A 92 -12.64 13.70 -9.14
N LEU A 93 -11.52 13.20 -9.69
CA LEU A 93 -11.54 12.43 -10.94
C LEU A 93 -12.37 11.14 -10.81
N MET A 94 -12.32 10.46 -9.65
CA MET A 94 -13.15 9.28 -9.42
C MET A 94 -14.65 9.62 -9.40
N GLU A 95 -15.02 10.70 -8.72
CA GLU A 95 -16.40 11.18 -8.67
C GLU A 95 -16.87 11.58 -10.07
N GLU A 96 -16.04 12.28 -10.85
CA GLU A 96 -16.31 12.63 -12.26
C GLU A 96 -16.55 11.39 -13.12
N ILE A 97 -15.71 10.35 -13.01
CA ILE A 97 -15.88 9.09 -13.75
C ILE A 97 -17.21 8.40 -13.40
N GLU A 98 -17.58 8.39 -12.11
CA GLU A 98 -18.83 7.80 -11.64
C GLU A 98 -20.08 8.54 -12.16
N GLU A 99 -20.01 9.87 -12.20
CA GLU A 99 -21.10 10.73 -12.69
C GLU A 99 -21.25 10.61 -14.21
N GLU A 100 -20.15 10.60 -14.96
CA GLU A 100 -20.17 10.49 -16.42
C GLU A 100 -20.57 9.10 -16.92
N HIS A 101 -20.25 8.04 -16.16
CA HIS A 101 -20.54 6.66 -16.53
C HIS A 101 -21.33 5.94 -15.43
N PRO A 102 -22.66 6.16 -15.32
CA PRO A 102 -23.48 5.55 -14.28
C PRO A 102 -23.43 4.01 -14.24
N GLU A 103 -23.19 3.37 -15.39
CA GLU A 103 -23.05 1.92 -15.50
C GLU A 103 -21.82 1.37 -14.77
N SER A 104 -20.75 2.18 -14.67
CA SER A 104 -19.52 1.83 -13.94
C SER A 104 -19.75 1.70 -12.42
N LYS A 105 -20.84 2.29 -11.91
CA LYS A 105 -21.19 2.27 -10.49
C LYS A 105 -21.29 0.86 -9.92
N SER A 106 -21.88 -0.07 -10.68
CA SER A 106 -22.01 -1.47 -10.28
C SER A 106 -20.64 -2.14 -10.04
N TYR A 107 -19.67 -1.90 -10.92
CA TYR A 107 -18.29 -2.41 -10.82
C TYR A 107 -17.54 -1.79 -9.64
N PHE A 108 -17.79 -0.52 -9.35
CA PHE A 108 -17.21 0.13 -8.19
C PHE A 108 -17.84 -0.35 -6.90
N ASP A 109 -19.15 -0.57 -6.85
CA ASP A 109 -19.83 -1.09 -5.66
C ASP A 109 -19.30 -2.48 -5.27
N GLU A 110 -19.07 -3.36 -6.25
CA GLU A 110 -18.39 -4.65 -6.05
C GLU A 110 -16.96 -4.45 -5.50
N ALA A 111 -16.19 -3.53 -6.12
CA ALA A 111 -14.83 -3.19 -5.70
C ALA A 111 -14.79 -2.73 -4.24
N PHE A 112 -15.64 -1.77 -3.87
CA PHE A 112 -15.74 -1.23 -2.51
C PHE A 112 -16.20 -2.29 -1.50
N GLY A 113 -17.06 -3.22 -1.91
CA GLY A 113 -17.42 -4.39 -1.10
C GLY A 113 -16.21 -5.29 -0.79
N PHE A 114 -15.34 -5.49 -1.77
CA PHE A 114 -14.10 -6.26 -1.58
C PHE A 114 -13.04 -5.50 -0.76
N ILE A 115 -12.86 -4.20 -1.03
CA ILE A 115 -11.96 -3.31 -0.27
C ILE A 115 -12.29 -3.34 1.21
N LYS A 116 -13.58 -3.27 1.59
CA LYS A 116 -14.01 -3.37 3.00
C LYS A 116 -13.56 -4.67 3.68
N LYS A 117 -13.57 -5.79 2.95
CA LYS A 117 -13.13 -7.09 3.49
C LYS A 117 -11.62 -7.11 3.71
N ILE A 118 -10.83 -6.60 2.75
CA ILE A 118 -9.38 -6.45 2.90
C ILE A 118 -9.08 -5.57 4.11
N PHE A 119 -9.69 -4.40 4.18
CA PHE A 119 -9.48 -3.45 5.28
C PHE A 119 -9.79 -4.07 6.65
N ALA A 120 -10.89 -4.85 6.75
CA ALA A 120 -11.24 -5.56 7.98
C ALA A 120 -10.18 -6.62 8.36
N VAL A 121 -9.69 -7.39 7.38
CA VAL A 121 -8.64 -8.40 7.60
C VAL A 121 -7.34 -7.74 8.07
N GLU A 122 -6.87 -6.69 7.38
CA GLU A 122 -5.65 -5.96 7.78
C GLU A 122 -5.79 -5.33 9.17
N THR A 123 -6.96 -4.77 9.49
CA THR A 123 -7.24 -4.23 10.82
C THR A 123 -7.15 -5.31 11.90
N ILE A 124 -7.69 -6.51 11.66
CA ILE A 124 -7.60 -7.63 12.59
C ILE A 124 -6.13 -8.04 12.81
N PHE A 125 -5.34 -8.16 11.74
CA PHE A 125 -3.91 -8.47 11.85
C PHE A 125 -3.16 -7.45 12.71
N ILE A 126 -3.35 -6.15 12.44
CA ILE A 126 -2.70 -5.09 13.21
C ILE A 126 -3.13 -5.09 14.67
N VAL A 127 -4.42 -5.31 14.96
CA VAL A 127 -4.89 -5.38 16.35
C VAL A 127 -4.26 -6.56 17.10
N ILE A 128 -4.13 -7.73 16.47
CA ILE A 128 -3.47 -8.90 17.07
C ILE A 128 -1.99 -8.60 17.33
N ILE A 129 -1.28 -8.04 16.34
CA ILE A 129 0.13 -7.66 16.46
C ILE A 129 0.31 -6.63 17.58
N TYR A 130 -0.58 -5.63 17.68
CA TYR A 130 -0.52 -4.59 18.69
C TYR A 130 -0.80 -5.13 20.10
N ILE A 131 -1.79 -6.01 20.27
CA ILE A 131 -2.06 -6.66 21.57
C ILE A 131 -0.84 -7.47 22.01
N SER A 132 -0.23 -8.22 21.09
CA SER A 132 1.01 -8.95 21.37
C SER A 132 2.16 -8.02 21.74
N TYR A 133 2.31 -6.91 21.00
CA TYR A 133 3.30 -5.87 21.24
C TYR A 133 3.16 -5.25 22.63
N PHE A 134 1.92 -4.96 23.04
CA PHE A 134 1.62 -4.34 24.32
C PHE A 134 1.82 -5.29 25.51
N LEU A 135 1.42 -6.56 25.36
CA LEU A 135 1.42 -7.54 26.46
C LEU A 135 2.77 -8.25 26.65
N SER A 136 3.52 -8.51 25.58
CA SER A 136 4.78 -9.28 25.67
C SER A 136 5.82 -8.66 26.61
N PRO A 137 6.02 -7.32 26.68
CA PRO A 137 6.96 -6.72 27.62
C PRO A 137 6.55 -6.90 29.08
N LEU A 138 5.25 -6.97 29.37
CA LEU A 138 4.75 -7.18 30.73
C LEU A 138 5.00 -8.60 31.23
N ILE A 139 4.95 -9.58 30.33
CA ILE A 139 5.19 -10.99 30.63
C ILE A 139 6.69 -11.27 30.77
N ILE A 140 7.48 -10.82 29.79
CA ILE A 140 8.92 -11.10 29.70
C ILE A 140 9.75 -10.14 30.59
N LYS A 141 9.16 -9.01 31.02
CA LYS A 141 9.83 -7.93 31.76
C LYS A 141 11.06 -7.38 31.02
N LYS A 142 11.01 -7.40 29.69
CA LYS A 142 12.02 -6.85 28.78
C LYS A 142 11.28 -6.03 27.73
N LEU A 143 11.83 -4.86 27.37
CA LEU A 143 11.28 -4.06 26.27
C LEU A 143 11.33 -4.88 24.98
N MET A 144 10.31 -4.73 24.15
CA MET A 144 10.22 -5.52 22.92
C MET A 144 11.26 -5.10 21.90
N PHE A 145 11.54 -3.79 21.83
CA PHE A 145 12.60 -3.26 21.02
C PHE A 145 13.74 -2.72 21.90
N PRO A 146 14.99 -2.80 21.43
CA PRO A 146 16.11 -2.26 22.16
C PRO A 146 16.00 -0.72 22.18
N ALA A 147 15.77 -0.16 23.37
CA ALA A 147 15.78 1.28 23.59
C ALA A 147 17.05 1.70 24.34
N TYR A 148 17.64 2.82 23.93
CA TYR A 148 18.73 3.41 24.71
C TYR A 148 18.17 3.99 26.02
N ILE A 149 18.58 3.39 27.13
CA ILE A 149 18.30 3.88 28.47
C ILE A 149 19.62 4.43 29.04
N PRO A 150 19.70 5.72 29.38
CA PRO A 150 20.89 6.26 30.02
C PRO A 150 21.15 5.55 31.35
N LYS A 151 22.42 5.20 31.64
CA LYS A 151 22.83 4.44 32.84
C LYS A 151 22.30 5.01 34.16
N ILE A 152 22.13 6.33 34.23
CA ILE A 152 21.61 7.04 35.40
C ILE A 152 20.17 6.61 35.76
N PHE A 153 19.41 6.12 34.76
CA PHE A 153 18.02 5.71 34.91
C PHE A 153 17.81 4.19 34.91
N GLU A 154 18.87 3.40 34.72
CA GLU A 154 18.79 1.94 34.51
C GLU A 154 18.28 1.19 35.76
N ASP A 155 18.60 1.69 36.96
CA ASP A 155 18.23 1.05 38.23
C ASP A 155 16.77 1.27 38.65
N TYR A 156 16.07 2.24 38.05
CA TYR A 156 14.71 2.57 38.43
C TYR A 156 13.68 1.71 37.68
N ARG A 157 12.88 0.94 38.44
CA ARG A 157 11.75 0.18 37.87
C ARG A 157 10.76 1.07 37.10
N ALA A 158 10.61 2.33 37.49
CA ALA A 158 9.76 3.30 36.80
C ALA A 158 10.23 3.57 35.36
N THR A 159 11.54 3.53 35.09
CA THR A 159 12.12 3.76 33.75
C THR A 159 11.56 2.77 32.74
N PHE A 160 11.50 1.48 33.11
CA PHE A 160 10.93 0.45 32.27
C PHE A 160 9.48 0.77 31.86
N TYR A 161 8.62 1.12 32.82
CA TYR A 161 7.20 1.42 32.54
C TYR A 161 7.03 2.69 31.69
N VAL A 162 7.85 3.72 31.92
CA VAL A 162 7.82 4.95 31.11
C VAL A 162 8.17 4.66 29.66
N TYR A 163 9.26 3.93 29.41
CA TYR A 163 9.66 3.55 28.05
C TYR A 163 8.62 2.62 27.41
N TRP A 164 8.12 1.61 28.13
CA TRP A 164 7.08 0.73 27.61
C TRP A 164 5.81 1.48 27.19
N ILE A 165 5.32 2.43 28.00
CA ILE A 165 4.16 3.27 27.65
C ILE A 165 4.47 4.13 26.43
N TYR A 166 5.66 4.73 26.39
CA TYR A 166 6.08 5.56 25.27
C TYR A 166 6.18 4.78 23.96
N GLU A 167 6.82 3.61 23.97
CA GLU A 167 6.94 2.74 22.80
C GLU A 167 5.57 2.22 22.34
N SER A 168 4.70 1.82 23.27
CA SER A 168 3.34 1.39 22.96
C SER A 168 2.53 2.49 22.31
N PHE A 169 2.62 3.72 22.83
CA PHE A 169 1.97 4.88 22.24
C PHE A 169 2.50 5.20 20.85
N CYS A 170 3.83 5.17 20.65
CA CYS A 170 4.45 5.43 19.35
C CYS A 170 4.05 4.35 18.33
N GLY A 171 4.07 3.08 18.72
CA GLY A 171 3.63 1.96 17.88
C GLY A 171 2.16 2.08 17.47
N PHE A 172 1.27 2.36 18.43
CA PHE A 172 -0.15 2.59 18.14
C PHE A 172 -0.36 3.75 17.18
N TYR A 173 0.26 4.90 17.47
CA TYR A 173 0.08 6.11 16.68
C TYR A 173 0.60 5.96 15.24
N THR A 174 1.76 5.33 15.06
CA THR A 174 2.32 5.04 13.73
C THR A 174 1.47 4.05 12.95
N ALA A 175 0.98 2.98 13.57
CA ALA A 175 0.06 2.03 12.94
C ALA A 175 -1.27 2.69 12.53
N ALA A 176 -1.85 3.51 13.41
CA ALA A 176 -3.09 4.23 13.17
C ALA A 176 -3.01 5.24 12.02
N LEU A 177 -1.80 5.75 11.71
CA LEU A 177 -1.56 6.61 10.54
C LEU A 177 -1.21 5.83 9.28
N HIS A 178 -0.42 4.77 9.41
CA HIS A 178 0.05 4.01 8.26
C HIS A 178 -1.08 3.22 7.60
N LEU A 179 -1.89 2.51 8.39
CA LEU A 179 -2.93 1.63 7.87
C LEU A 179 -3.93 2.37 6.94
N PRO A 180 -4.52 3.51 7.32
CA PRO A 180 -5.46 4.21 6.43
C PRO A 180 -4.81 4.70 5.13
N VAL A 181 -3.54 5.12 5.16
CA VAL A 181 -2.81 5.57 3.97
C VAL A 181 -2.47 4.41 3.05
N HIS A 182 -2.02 3.28 3.60
CA HIS A 182 -1.74 2.06 2.84
C HIS A 182 -3.03 1.53 2.20
N GLU A 183 -4.11 1.40 2.97
CA GLU A 183 -5.41 0.92 2.48
C GLU A 183 -5.92 1.81 1.35
N PHE A 184 -5.88 3.13 1.52
CA PHE A 184 -6.31 4.07 0.48
C PHE A 184 -5.50 3.94 -0.82
N ARG A 185 -4.19 3.69 -0.71
CA ARG A 185 -3.35 3.45 -1.89
C ARG A 185 -3.74 2.14 -2.58
N CYS A 186 -3.90 1.06 -1.83
CA CYS A 186 -4.27 -0.24 -2.38
C CYS A 186 -5.67 -0.23 -3.00
N SER A 187 -6.63 0.40 -2.36
CA SER A 187 -8.01 0.51 -2.83
C SER A 187 -8.12 1.20 -4.20
N LEU A 188 -7.27 2.20 -4.48
CA LEU A 188 -7.23 2.87 -5.78
C LEU A 188 -6.81 1.93 -6.91
N LEU A 189 -5.90 0.98 -6.66
CA LEU A 189 -5.56 -0.05 -7.64
C LEU A 189 -6.75 -0.98 -7.89
N ILE A 190 -7.49 -1.34 -6.83
CA ILE A 190 -8.67 -2.20 -6.93
C ILE A 190 -9.78 -1.50 -7.74
N VAL A 191 -10.04 -0.22 -7.45
CA VAL A 191 -11.01 0.59 -8.19
C VAL A 191 -10.60 0.73 -9.65
N LEU A 192 -9.32 1.01 -9.93
CA LEU A 192 -8.83 1.10 -11.29
C LEU A 192 -9.00 -0.23 -12.05
N ASN A 193 -8.69 -1.35 -11.40
CA ASN A 193 -8.92 -2.68 -11.97
C ASN A 193 -10.42 -2.92 -12.27
N SER A 194 -11.33 -2.47 -11.42
CA SER A 194 -12.76 -2.51 -11.72
C SER A 194 -13.16 -1.60 -12.88
N TYR A 195 -12.53 -0.43 -12.99
CA TYR A 195 -12.74 0.47 -14.13
C TYR A 195 -12.26 -0.15 -15.45
N MET A 196 -11.14 -0.88 -15.40
CA MET A 196 -10.62 -1.65 -16.54
C MET A 196 -11.61 -2.75 -16.95
N LYS A 197 -12.20 -3.49 -16.00
CA LYS A 197 -13.25 -4.47 -16.29
C LYS A 197 -14.47 -3.84 -16.96
N PHE A 198 -14.91 -2.68 -16.48
CA PHE A 198 -15.99 -1.92 -17.10
C PHE A 198 -15.63 -1.55 -18.55
N PHE A 199 -14.44 -1.00 -18.77
CA PHE A 199 -13.97 -0.64 -20.11
C PHE A 199 -13.94 -1.84 -21.08
N ARG A 200 -13.48 -3.02 -20.63
CA ARG A 200 -13.50 -4.25 -21.44
C ARG A 200 -14.92 -4.63 -21.86
N LYS A 201 -15.88 -4.53 -20.94
CA LYS A 201 -17.29 -4.77 -21.28
C LYS A 201 -17.76 -3.77 -22.34
N THR A 202 -17.47 -2.48 -22.16
CA THR A 202 -17.85 -1.43 -23.13
C THR A 202 -17.22 -1.68 -24.50
N LEU A 203 -15.98 -2.18 -24.56
CA LEU A 203 -15.34 -2.58 -25.82
C LEU A 203 -16.05 -3.77 -26.49
N ASN A 204 -16.41 -4.79 -25.71
CA ASN A 204 -17.10 -5.97 -26.25
C ASN A 204 -18.54 -5.67 -26.69
N ASP A 205 -19.18 -4.68 -26.07
CA ASP A 205 -20.53 -4.23 -26.41
C ASP A 205 -20.53 -3.27 -27.64
N LEU A 206 -19.37 -2.99 -28.25
CA LEU A 206 -19.26 -2.22 -29.50
C LEU A 206 -19.84 -3.02 -30.68
N GLN A 207 -21.14 -2.88 -30.88
CA GLN A 207 -21.81 -3.31 -32.11
C GLN A 207 -21.66 -2.22 -33.17
N ALA A 208 -20.97 -2.53 -34.27
CA ALA A 208 -20.85 -1.62 -35.40
C ALA A 208 -21.98 -1.91 -36.41
N THR A 209 -22.97 -1.02 -36.50
CA THR A 209 -24.05 -1.14 -37.50
C THR A 209 -23.72 -0.31 -38.74
N MET A 210 -23.87 -0.91 -39.92
CA MET A 210 -23.67 -0.23 -41.22
C MET A 210 -24.60 0.98 -41.40
N ASP A 211 -25.80 0.90 -40.82
CA ASP A 211 -26.86 1.89 -41.04
C ASP A 211 -26.73 3.15 -40.18
N ASN A 212 -25.90 3.14 -39.12
CA ASN A 212 -25.82 4.25 -38.17
C ASN A 212 -24.37 4.62 -37.78
N TYR A 213 -23.66 5.25 -38.72
CA TYR A 213 -22.27 5.67 -38.55
C TYR A 213 -22.05 6.62 -37.36
N GLU A 214 -22.93 7.60 -37.15
CA GLU A 214 -22.75 8.58 -36.07
C GLU A 214 -22.91 7.95 -34.69
N ASP A 215 -23.87 7.03 -34.49
CA ASP A 215 -24.02 6.27 -33.24
C ASP A 215 -22.79 5.38 -32.98
N SER A 216 -22.33 4.64 -33.99
CA SER A 216 -21.11 3.82 -33.86
C SER A 216 -19.88 4.67 -33.49
N LYS A 217 -19.73 5.83 -34.13
CA LYS A 217 -18.66 6.79 -33.86
C LYS A 217 -18.75 7.39 -32.45
N GLU A 218 -19.95 7.71 -31.97
CA GLU A 218 -20.17 8.23 -30.62
C GLU A 218 -19.82 7.20 -29.54
N ARG A 219 -20.22 5.93 -29.73
CA ARG A 219 -19.84 4.82 -28.85
C ARG A 219 -18.33 4.60 -28.80
N LEU A 220 -17.65 4.63 -29.96
CA LEU A 220 -16.20 4.56 -30.03
C LEU A 220 -15.53 5.75 -29.34
N ALA A 221 -16.07 6.97 -29.52
CA ALA A 221 -15.58 8.17 -28.84
C ALA A 221 -15.72 8.07 -27.31
N SER A 222 -16.81 7.49 -26.82
CA SER A 222 -17.00 7.18 -25.39
C SER A 222 -15.92 6.20 -24.89
N CYS A 223 -15.62 5.14 -25.64
CA CYS A 223 -14.53 4.21 -25.30
C CYS A 223 -13.16 4.91 -25.25
N VAL A 224 -12.89 5.79 -26.23
CA VAL A 224 -11.66 6.60 -26.23
C VAL A 224 -11.60 7.50 -25.00
N LYS A 225 -12.71 8.13 -24.61
CA LYS A 225 -12.80 8.98 -23.42
C LYS A 225 -12.50 8.19 -22.14
N ILE A 226 -13.12 7.02 -21.96
CA ILE A 226 -12.86 6.11 -20.84
C ILE A 226 -11.37 5.74 -20.79
N HIS A 227 -10.78 5.34 -21.92
CA HIS A 227 -9.37 4.98 -21.97
C HIS A 227 -8.42 6.15 -21.61
N LEU A 228 -8.76 7.38 -22.01
CA LEU A 228 -8.01 8.59 -21.63
C LEU A 228 -8.14 8.89 -20.13
N GLN A 229 -9.32 8.73 -19.54
CA GLN A 229 -9.56 8.90 -18.11
C GLN A 229 -8.78 7.84 -17.30
N MET A 230 -8.74 6.58 -17.76
CA MET A 230 -7.93 5.52 -17.16
C MET A 230 -6.44 5.88 -17.17
N LYS A 231 -5.92 6.37 -18.29
CA LYS A 231 -4.53 6.84 -18.41
C LYS A 231 -4.24 8.02 -17.48
N LYS A 232 -5.17 8.98 -17.36
CA LYS A 232 -5.07 10.11 -16.44
C LYS A 232 -5.05 9.65 -14.98
N PHE A 233 -5.96 8.76 -14.60
CA PHE A 233 -6.02 8.15 -13.27
C PHE A 233 -4.69 7.48 -12.93
N MET A 234 -4.18 6.64 -13.83
CA MET A 234 -2.92 5.93 -13.66
C MET A 234 -1.73 6.85 -13.47
N LYS A 235 -1.63 7.90 -14.30
CA LYS A 235 -0.57 8.90 -14.18
C LYS A 235 -0.62 9.60 -12.83
N MET A 236 -1.81 10.04 -12.40
CA MET A 236 -2.01 10.69 -11.10
C MET A 236 -1.66 9.74 -9.94
N TYR A 237 -2.09 8.48 -10.01
CA TYR A 237 -1.75 7.46 -9.03
C TYR A 237 -0.23 7.30 -8.88
N MET A 238 0.51 7.15 -10.00
CA MET A 238 1.96 6.99 -9.96
C MET A 238 2.68 8.26 -9.48
N GLU A 239 2.21 9.45 -9.85
CA GLU A 239 2.76 10.71 -9.33
C GLU A 239 2.59 10.83 -7.80
N ILE A 240 1.49 10.31 -7.25
CA ILE A 240 1.22 10.34 -5.83
C ILE A 240 2.02 9.25 -5.09
N PHE A 241 1.94 8.01 -5.55
CA PHE A 241 2.33 6.84 -4.73
C PHE A 241 3.64 6.17 -5.14
N SER A 242 4.30 6.58 -6.22
CA SER A 242 5.56 5.94 -6.69
C SER A 242 6.64 5.86 -5.61
N LEU A 243 6.89 6.95 -4.88
CA LEU A 243 7.87 6.96 -3.78
C LEU A 243 7.45 5.98 -2.67
N GLN A 244 6.19 6.02 -2.26
CA GLN A 244 5.67 5.19 -1.18
C GLN A 244 5.69 3.70 -1.53
N LEU A 245 5.42 3.36 -2.80
CA LEU A 245 5.52 1.99 -3.32
C LEU A 245 6.97 1.53 -3.36
N SER A 246 7.92 2.40 -3.75
CA SER A 246 9.34 2.06 -3.75
C SER A 246 9.84 1.77 -2.35
N THR A 247 9.53 2.63 -1.36
CA THR A 247 9.94 2.40 0.03
C THR A 247 9.28 1.16 0.61
N LEU A 248 8.00 0.94 0.30
CA LEU A 248 7.30 -0.29 0.67
C LEU A 248 8.08 -1.50 0.15
N LEU A 249 8.39 -1.57 -1.14
CA LEU A 249 9.05 -2.74 -1.71
C LEU A 249 10.47 -2.96 -1.15
N PHE A 250 11.32 -1.94 -1.11
CA PHE A 250 12.73 -2.13 -0.74
C PHE A 250 12.96 -2.22 0.78
N LEU A 251 12.41 -1.28 1.55
CA LEU A 251 12.69 -1.22 2.99
C LEU A 251 11.94 -2.32 3.74
N THR A 252 10.72 -2.68 3.32
CA THR A 252 10.04 -3.82 3.97
C THR A 252 10.62 -5.16 3.58
N SER A 253 11.13 -5.34 2.35
CA SER A 253 11.90 -6.55 2.01
C SER A 253 13.13 -6.70 2.90
N PHE A 254 13.85 -5.61 3.17
CA PHE A 254 14.98 -5.63 4.10
C PHE A 254 14.54 -5.93 5.54
N CYS A 255 13.40 -5.41 5.98
CA CYS A 255 12.80 -5.71 7.29
C CYS A 255 12.46 -7.20 7.43
N VAL A 256 11.80 -7.78 6.43
CA VAL A 256 11.45 -9.21 6.34
C VAL A 256 12.70 -10.08 6.36
N CYS A 257 13.72 -9.76 5.55
CA CYS A 257 15.01 -10.46 5.60
C CYS A 257 15.66 -10.42 6.99
N SER A 258 15.65 -9.25 7.65
CA SER A 258 16.22 -9.09 8.99
C SER A 258 15.43 -9.87 10.06
N ASN A 259 14.10 -9.88 9.97
CA ASN A 259 13.24 -10.63 10.88
C ASN A 259 13.41 -12.15 10.69
N THR A 260 13.46 -12.60 9.43
CA THR A 260 13.77 -13.98 9.08
C THR A 260 15.14 -14.41 9.60
N PHE A 261 16.16 -13.54 9.55
CA PHE A 261 17.46 -13.81 10.18
C PHE A 261 17.30 -14.10 11.68
N ILE A 262 16.62 -13.20 12.41
CA ILE A 262 16.44 -13.32 13.86
C ILE A 262 15.69 -14.61 14.20
N ILE A 263 14.65 -14.95 13.45
CA ILE A 263 13.90 -16.20 13.63
C ILE A 263 14.82 -17.40 13.39
N ALA A 264 15.59 -17.39 12.29
CA ALA A 264 16.50 -18.49 11.97
C ALA A 264 17.60 -18.64 13.02
N THR A 265 18.17 -17.55 13.55
CA THR A 265 19.33 -17.59 14.46
C THR A 265 18.96 -17.73 15.94
N PHE A 266 17.91 -17.07 16.40
CA PHE A 266 17.54 -17.00 17.82
C PHE A 266 16.20 -17.67 18.15
N GLY A 267 15.47 -18.17 17.15
CA GLY A 267 14.17 -18.81 17.34
C GLY A 267 14.19 -19.99 18.30
N SER A 268 15.27 -20.77 18.37
CA SER A 268 15.39 -21.89 19.32
C SER A 268 15.54 -21.45 20.78
N THR A 269 15.99 -20.22 21.03
CA THR A 269 16.19 -19.64 22.37
C THR A 269 15.02 -18.77 22.82
N ALA A 270 14.22 -18.27 21.87
CA ALA A 270 12.99 -17.55 22.15
C ALA A 270 11.86 -18.53 22.53
N GLY A 271 11.09 -18.20 23.57
CA GLY A 271 9.93 -19.00 23.94
C GLY A 271 8.93 -19.12 22.77
N LEU A 272 8.26 -20.28 22.68
CA LEU A 272 7.31 -20.64 21.60
C LEU A 272 6.37 -19.48 21.18
N ASN A 273 5.88 -18.71 22.15
CA ASN A 273 4.96 -17.59 21.91
C ASN A 273 5.61 -16.46 21.09
N ALA A 274 6.87 -16.11 21.34
CA ALA A 274 7.55 -15.00 20.66
C ALA A 274 7.83 -15.30 19.18
N ASN A 275 8.13 -16.57 18.87
CA ASN A 275 8.33 -17.02 17.49
C ASN A 275 7.03 -16.98 16.69
N ILE A 276 5.92 -17.42 17.29
CA ILE A 276 4.60 -17.41 16.65
C ILE A 276 4.22 -15.98 16.25
N PHE A 277 4.37 -15.00 17.15
CA PHE A 277 4.06 -13.60 16.81
C PHE A 277 4.97 -13.02 15.73
N SER A 278 6.25 -13.39 15.71
CA SER A 278 7.19 -12.95 14.68
C SER A 278 6.83 -13.52 13.30
N ILE A 279 6.35 -14.76 13.24
CA ILE A 279 5.84 -15.38 12.00
C ILE A 279 4.54 -14.70 11.54
N PHE A 280 3.60 -14.42 12.46
CA PHE A 280 2.37 -13.69 12.13
C PHE A 280 2.65 -12.30 11.58
N TYR A 281 3.63 -11.59 12.16
CA TYR A 281 4.11 -10.31 11.64
C TYR A 281 4.66 -10.46 10.21
N GLU A 282 5.49 -11.47 9.95
CA GLU A 282 6.06 -11.73 8.63
C GLU A 282 4.96 -11.95 7.57
N ILE A 283 3.96 -12.78 7.90
CA ILE A 283 2.80 -13.06 7.03
C ILE A 283 2.04 -11.75 6.73
N PHE A 284 1.83 -10.92 7.74
CA PHE A 284 1.17 -9.64 7.56
C PHE A 284 1.96 -8.70 6.64
N VAL A 285 3.28 -8.60 6.82
CA VAL A 285 4.12 -7.77 5.93
C VAL A 285 4.11 -8.29 4.50
N PHE A 286 4.16 -9.61 4.28
CA PHE A 286 3.99 -10.18 2.95
C PHE A 286 2.63 -9.84 2.34
N PHE A 287 1.56 -9.87 3.12
CA PHE A 287 0.22 -9.47 2.66
C PHE A 287 0.21 -8.00 2.19
N LEU A 288 0.84 -7.09 2.94
CA LEU A 288 0.95 -5.67 2.57
C LEU A 288 1.68 -5.44 1.24
N ILE A 289 2.63 -6.30 0.88
CA ILE A 289 3.37 -6.25 -0.40
C ILE A 289 2.58 -6.96 -1.51
N LEU A 290 1.91 -8.07 -1.19
CA LEU A 290 1.16 -8.87 -2.15
C LEU A 290 0.07 -8.06 -2.84
N VAL A 291 -0.74 -7.33 -2.08
CA VAL A 291 -1.90 -6.58 -2.62
C VAL A 291 -1.51 -5.65 -3.77
N PRO A 292 -0.56 -4.69 -3.61
CA PRO A 292 -0.18 -3.81 -4.71
C PRO A 292 0.47 -4.55 -5.88
N CYS A 293 1.30 -5.57 -5.63
CA CYS A 293 1.93 -6.37 -6.70
C CYS A 293 0.90 -7.16 -7.51
N PHE A 294 -0.07 -7.78 -6.84
CA PHE A 294 -1.13 -8.55 -7.48
C PHE A 294 -2.01 -7.67 -8.37
N TYR A 295 -2.46 -6.52 -7.86
CA TYR A 295 -3.31 -5.63 -8.64
C TYR A 295 -2.55 -4.90 -9.75
N ALA A 296 -1.29 -4.52 -9.55
CA ALA A 296 -0.46 -3.98 -10.62
C ALA A 296 -0.32 -4.98 -11.78
N ASN A 297 -0.03 -6.26 -11.47
CA ASN A 297 0.03 -7.34 -12.46
C ASN A 297 -1.33 -7.58 -13.14
N THR A 298 -2.43 -7.58 -12.38
CA THR A 298 -3.76 -7.82 -12.93
C THR A 298 -4.20 -6.70 -13.88
N ILE A 299 -3.89 -5.44 -13.55
CA ILE A 299 -4.17 -4.28 -14.41
C ILE A 299 -3.34 -4.37 -15.69
N GLN A 300 -2.06 -4.72 -15.58
CA GLN A 300 -1.20 -4.92 -16.75
C GLN A 300 -1.76 -6.03 -17.66
N TYR A 301 -2.12 -7.17 -17.10
CA TYR A 301 -2.74 -8.29 -17.82
C TYR A 301 -4.04 -7.89 -18.52
N GLN A 302 -4.93 -7.15 -17.84
CA GLN A 302 -6.17 -6.66 -18.46
C GLN A 302 -5.90 -5.66 -19.57
N SER A 303 -4.91 -4.77 -19.40
CA SER A 303 -4.56 -3.78 -20.41
C SER A 303 -4.05 -4.41 -21.70
N ASP A 304 -3.36 -5.55 -21.60
CA ASP A 304 -2.88 -6.31 -22.74
C ASP A 304 -4.06 -6.91 -23.55
N SER A 305 -5.18 -7.24 -22.91
CA SER A 305 -6.38 -7.78 -23.57
C SER A 305 -7.23 -6.73 -24.31
N PHE A 306 -7.04 -5.43 -24.07
CA PHE A 306 -7.90 -4.40 -24.66
C PHE A 306 -7.85 -4.38 -26.19
N LEU A 307 -6.67 -4.66 -26.75
CA LEU A 307 -6.51 -4.76 -28.20
C LEU A 307 -7.33 -5.92 -28.77
N ASP A 308 -7.27 -7.07 -28.12
CA ASP A 308 -7.99 -8.27 -28.55
C ASP A 308 -9.51 -8.07 -28.41
N ASP A 309 -9.96 -7.50 -27.29
CA ASP A 309 -11.38 -7.16 -27.06
C ASP A 309 -11.91 -6.23 -28.17
N LEU A 310 -11.17 -5.17 -28.51
CA LEU A 310 -11.56 -4.27 -29.61
C LEU A 310 -11.47 -4.96 -30.98
N TYR A 311 -10.48 -5.83 -31.19
CA TYR A 311 -10.30 -6.55 -32.46
C TYR A 311 -11.45 -7.50 -32.77
N MET A 312 -12.02 -8.12 -31.74
CA MET A 312 -13.16 -9.04 -31.85
C MET A 312 -14.52 -8.35 -32.00
N SER A 313 -14.58 -7.01 -31.97
CA SER A 313 -15.82 -6.27 -32.25
C SER A 313 -16.21 -6.34 -33.73
N ASP A 314 -17.47 -6.02 -34.07
CA ASP A 314 -18.01 -6.11 -35.44
C ASP A 314 -17.51 -5.01 -36.40
N TRP A 315 -16.36 -4.39 -36.13
CA TRP A 315 -15.85 -3.23 -36.87
C TRP A 315 -15.48 -3.53 -38.32
N ILE A 316 -15.23 -4.79 -38.69
CA ILE A 316 -14.84 -5.18 -40.06
C ILE A 316 -15.96 -4.93 -41.06
N GLU A 317 -17.22 -5.09 -40.68
CA GLU A 317 -18.34 -4.92 -41.62
C GLU A 317 -18.71 -3.46 -41.82
N SER A 318 -18.32 -2.57 -40.91
CA SER A 318 -18.62 -1.13 -40.92
C SER A 318 -18.06 -0.32 -42.11
N GLY A 319 -18.46 0.94 -42.26
CA GLY A 319 -17.92 1.84 -43.30
C GLY A 319 -16.44 2.20 -43.13
N ILE A 320 -15.75 2.51 -44.24
CA ILE A 320 -14.29 2.81 -44.29
C ILE A 320 -13.85 3.88 -43.29
N LYS A 321 -14.67 4.92 -43.08
CA LYS A 321 -14.37 6.00 -42.13
C LYS A 321 -14.30 5.47 -40.69
N TYR A 322 -15.20 4.58 -40.30
CA TYR A 322 -15.22 3.98 -38.95
C TYR A 322 -14.04 3.04 -38.76
N ARG A 323 -13.77 2.16 -39.73
CA ARG A 323 -12.60 1.25 -39.70
C ARG A 323 -11.29 2.00 -39.44
N LYS A 324 -11.08 3.15 -40.08
CA LYS A 324 -9.89 3.98 -39.85
C LYS A 324 -9.80 4.50 -38.41
N LEU A 325 -10.92 4.90 -37.80
CA LEU A 325 -10.97 5.35 -36.40
C LEU A 325 -10.65 4.19 -35.44
N VAL A 326 -11.22 3.01 -35.69
CA VAL A 326 -10.94 1.81 -34.90
C VAL A 326 -9.47 1.41 -34.98
N LEU A 327 -8.88 1.38 -36.19
CA LEU A 327 -7.46 1.09 -36.37
C LEU A 327 -6.57 2.11 -35.63
N PHE A 328 -6.92 3.39 -35.67
CA PHE A 328 -6.20 4.40 -34.90
C PHE A 328 -6.29 4.16 -33.39
N PHE A 329 -7.46 3.74 -32.90
CA PHE A 329 -7.63 3.43 -31.48
C PHE A 329 -6.87 2.15 -31.08
N MET A 330 -6.88 1.10 -31.92
CA MET A 330 -6.08 -0.11 -31.73
C MET A 330 -4.59 0.20 -31.55
N GLU A 331 -4.01 1.09 -32.38
CA GLU A 331 -2.62 1.51 -32.21
C GLU A 331 -2.36 2.18 -30.85
N ASN A 332 -3.36 2.87 -30.29
CA ASN A 332 -3.25 3.47 -28.95
C ASN A 332 -3.38 2.46 -27.82
N LEU A 333 -4.12 1.36 -28.03
CA LEU A 333 -4.29 0.27 -27.08
C LEU A 333 -3.06 -0.65 -26.98
N LYS A 334 -2.23 -0.73 -28.03
CA LYS A 334 -0.94 -1.46 -27.99
C LYS A 334 0.02 -0.94 -26.90
N LYS A 335 -0.16 0.29 -26.43
CA LYS A 335 0.68 0.87 -25.37
C LYS A 335 0.28 0.27 -24.02
N LYS A 336 1.07 -0.70 -23.58
CA LYS A 336 0.89 -1.41 -22.31
C LYS A 336 0.88 -0.47 -21.10
N ILE A 337 0.02 -0.78 -20.13
CA ILE A 337 0.00 -0.09 -18.84
C ILE A 337 0.93 -0.85 -17.90
N VAL A 338 2.05 -0.22 -17.52
CA VAL A 338 3.07 -0.82 -16.65
C VAL A 338 3.32 0.09 -15.46
N PHE A 339 3.31 -0.49 -14.26
CA PHE A 339 3.65 0.21 -13.02
C PHE A 339 5.16 0.16 -12.81
N LYS A 340 5.85 1.29 -12.96
CA LYS A 340 7.30 1.39 -12.75
C LYS A 340 7.63 2.30 -11.58
N VAL A 341 8.43 1.81 -10.64
CA VAL A 341 9.06 2.62 -9.59
C VAL A 341 10.55 2.79 -9.87
N LEU A 342 11.11 3.90 -9.38
CA LEU A 342 12.51 4.31 -9.65
C LEU A 342 12.87 4.41 -11.15
N GLY A 343 11.88 4.42 -12.04
CA GLY A 343 12.06 4.50 -13.49
C GLY A 343 12.24 3.15 -14.20
N PHE A 344 12.65 2.09 -13.50
CA PHE A 344 13.01 0.80 -14.13
C PHE A 344 12.47 -0.45 -13.44
N VAL A 345 12.03 -0.38 -12.18
CA VAL A 345 11.54 -1.56 -11.45
C VAL A 345 10.04 -1.70 -11.68
N GLU A 346 9.65 -2.78 -12.37
CA GLU A 346 8.26 -3.10 -12.63
C GLU A 346 7.62 -3.72 -11.37
N ILE A 347 6.48 -3.18 -10.97
CA ILE A 347 5.68 -3.72 -9.86
C ILE A 347 4.73 -4.74 -10.45
N ASP A 348 5.01 -6.01 -10.20
CA ASP A 348 4.19 -7.14 -10.62
C ASP A 348 4.27 -8.30 -9.62
N LEU A 349 3.57 -9.38 -9.92
CA LEU A 349 3.57 -10.58 -9.08
C LEU A 349 4.93 -11.30 -9.14
N LEU A 350 5.68 -11.14 -10.24
CA LEU A 350 7.02 -11.73 -10.37
C LEU A 350 7.99 -11.12 -9.35
N LEU A 351 7.96 -9.81 -9.17
CA LEU A 351 8.75 -9.11 -8.15
C LEU A 351 8.42 -9.61 -6.74
N PHE A 352 7.13 -9.80 -6.42
CA PHE A 352 6.72 -10.38 -5.15
C PHE A 352 7.30 -11.79 -4.93
N VAL A 353 7.24 -12.65 -5.95
CA VAL A 353 7.83 -14.00 -5.89
C VAL A 353 9.36 -13.93 -5.73
N GLN A 354 10.04 -12.97 -6.37
CA GLN A 354 11.47 -12.76 -6.18
C GLN A 354 11.80 -12.37 -4.74
N ILE A 355 11.02 -11.48 -4.12
CA ILE A 355 11.19 -11.10 -2.72
C ILE A 355 11.08 -12.34 -1.81
N ILE A 356 10.02 -13.14 -1.97
CA ILE A 356 9.85 -14.38 -1.19
C ILE A 356 11.03 -15.33 -1.38
N LYS A 357 11.49 -15.51 -2.63
CA LYS A 357 12.64 -16.39 -2.92
C LYS A 357 13.90 -15.93 -2.21
N VAL A 358 14.20 -14.62 -2.21
CA VAL A 358 15.37 -14.08 -1.51
C VAL A 358 15.29 -14.36 -0.01
N VAL A 359 14.12 -14.09 0.60
CA VAL A 359 13.90 -14.35 2.04
C VAL A 359 14.06 -15.83 2.37
N TYR A 360 13.46 -16.72 1.59
CA TYR A 360 13.56 -18.16 1.80
C TYR A 360 14.98 -18.69 1.57
N SER A 361 15.66 -18.26 0.52
CA SER A 361 17.06 -18.64 0.26
C SER A 361 17.97 -18.22 1.42
N MET A 362 17.78 -17.01 1.94
CA MET A 362 18.51 -16.54 3.12
C MET A 362 18.22 -17.41 4.34
N TYR A 363 16.94 -17.71 4.62
CA TYR A 363 16.55 -18.62 5.70
C TYR A 363 17.21 -20.00 5.57
N ALA A 364 17.13 -20.61 4.38
CA ALA A 364 17.66 -21.95 4.12
C ALA A 364 19.19 -22.01 4.30
N VAL A 365 19.92 -21.00 3.82
CA VAL A 365 21.37 -20.89 4.04
C VAL A 365 21.68 -20.78 5.52
N LEU A 366 20.99 -19.90 6.26
CA LEU A 366 21.23 -19.74 7.70
C LEU A 366 20.93 -21.00 8.49
N GLN A 367 19.89 -21.74 8.11
CA GLN A 367 19.58 -23.02 8.73
C GLN A 367 20.68 -24.05 8.44
N SER A 368 21.19 -24.10 7.21
CA SER A 368 22.29 -25.01 6.85
C SER A 368 23.64 -24.68 7.52
N LEU A 369 23.82 -23.45 8.01
CA LEU A 369 25.01 -23.04 8.75
C LEU A 369 24.92 -23.35 10.26
N LYS A 370 23.73 -23.75 10.74
CA LYS A 370 23.50 -24.15 12.14
C LYS A 370 23.69 -25.64 12.40
N ASP A 371 23.54 -26.44 11.36
CA ASP A 371 23.86 -27.87 11.33
C ASP A 371 25.36 -28.05 11.07
#